data_AF-A0A7M7P6Z1-F1
#
_entry.id   AF-A0A7M7P6Z1-F1
#
_cell.length_a   1.000
_cell.length_b   1.000
_cell.length_c   1.000
_cell.angle_alpha   90.00
_cell.angle_beta   90.00
_cell.angle_gamma   90.00
#
_symmetry.space_group_name_H-M   'P 1'
#
loop_
_entity.id
_entity.type
_entity.pdbx_description
1 polymer ?
#
loop_
_entity_poly.entity_id
_entity_poly.type
_entity_poly.pdbx_seq_one_letter_code
_entity_poly.pdbx_strand_id
1 'polypeptide(L)'
;MASQMMNVFRRQFSTSLTRRSTATAHGPAAEDAAGSAKTWKYMSFLVAIPGVIFCMVNAYKGEMEHKAHFAAHKPEFHAYTHLRIRTKSFPWGDGNHSLFHNVESNALPEGYEEE
;
A
#
# COMPACT_ATOMS: atom_id res chain seq x y z
N MET A 1 -22.19 36.06 33.33
CA MET A 1 -21.77 36.44 31.97
C MET A 1 -20.77 35.44 31.40
N ALA A 2 -21.20 34.19 31.14
CA ALA A 2 -20.30 33.13 30.66
C ALA A 2 -21.05 32.07 29.83
N SER A 3 -22.07 32.46 29.07
CA SER A 3 -22.85 31.51 28.24
C SER A 3 -23.31 32.12 26.92
N GLN A 4 -22.50 33.01 26.35
CA GLN A 4 -22.76 33.62 25.03
C GLN A 4 -21.57 33.42 24.05
N MET A 5 -20.44 32.87 24.51
CA MET A 5 -19.21 32.75 23.71
C MET A 5 -18.95 31.34 23.12
N MET A 6 -19.90 30.41 23.21
CA MET A 6 -19.72 29.04 22.67
C MET A 6 -20.59 28.72 21.44
N ASN A 7 -21.45 29.64 21.00
CA ASN A 7 -22.34 29.41 19.83
C ASN A 7 -21.82 30.00 18.51
N VAL A 8 -20.73 30.77 18.53
CA VAL A 8 -20.15 31.37 17.32
C VAL A 8 -19.11 30.46 16.66
N PHE A 9 -18.48 29.56 17.41
CA PHE A 9 -17.39 28.71 16.90
C PHE A 9 -17.84 27.40 16.23
N ARG A 10 -19.13 27.04 16.28
CA ARG A 10 -19.67 25.84 15.61
C ARG A 10 -20.35 26.10 14.27
N ARG A 11 -20.40 27.36 13.82
CA ARG A 11 -21.20 27.79 12.66
C ARG A 11 -20.37 28.28 11.47
N GLN A 12 -19.10 27.89 11.39
CA GLN A 12 -18.19 28.27 10.29
C GLN A 12 -17.72 27.08 9.42
N PHE A 13 -18.08 25.84 9.76
CA PHE A 13 -17.69 24.65 8.97
C PHE A 13 -18.77 24.09 8.03
N SER A 14 -19.94 24.75 7.89
CA SER A 14 -21.10 24.11 7.21
C SER A 14 -21.88 25.00 6.23
N THR A 15 -21.27 26.03 5.64
CA THR A 15 -21.94 26.82 4.59
C THR A 15 -21.00 27.27 3.48
N SER A 16 -20.47 26.31 2.72
CA SER A 16 -20.03 26.55 1.33
C SER A 16 -20.07 25.27 0.47
N LEU A 17 -20.95 24.32 0.80
CA LEU A 17 -21.48 23.38 -0.19
C LEU A 17 -22.73 24.00 -0.79
N THR A 18 -22.54 24.79 -1.85
CA THR A 18 -23.61 25.11 -2.78
C THR A 18 -24.18 23.77 -3.28
N ARG A 19 -25.37 23.45 -2.77
CA ARG A 19 -26.31 22.43 -3.19
C ARG A 19 -26.18 22.14 -4.69
N ARG A 20 -25.42 21.10 -5.08
CA ARG A 20 -25.46 20.55 -6.44
C ARG A 20 -26.74 19.70 -6.53
N SER A 21 -27.84 20.36 -6.86
CA SER A 21 -29.11 19.70 -7.12
C SER A 21 -28.96 18.70 -8.26
N THR A 22 -29.36 17.46 -8.01
CA THR A 22 -29.60 16.44 -9.02
C THR A 22 -30.63 16.95 -10.03
N ALA A 23 -30.17 17.24 -11.25
CA ALA A 23 -31.02 17.34 -12.43
C ALA A 23 -30.55 16.27 -13.43
N THR A 24 -31.42 15.30 -13.63
CA THR A 24 -31.39 14.26 -14.65
C THR A 24 -31.14 14.83 -16.05
N ALA A 25 -30.13 14.32 -16.78
CA ALA A 25 -30.18 14.17 -18.23
C ALA A 25 -29.07 13.21 -18.69
N HIS A 26 -29.47 12.05 -19.21
CA HIS A 26 -28.60 11.26 -20.07
C HIS A 26 -28.50 11.97 -21.43
N GLY A 27 -27.32 12.53 -21.77
CA GLY A 27 -26.87 12.90 -23.13
C GLY A 27 -26.36 14.34 -23.31
N PRO A 28 -25.31 14.64 -24.13
CA PRO A 28 -24.46 13.75 -24.91
C PRO A 28 -23.17 13.41 -24.14
N ALA A 29 -22.76 12.14 -24.12
CA ALA A 29 -21.61 11.66 -23.34
C ALA A 29 -20.23 12.28 -23.68
N ALA A 30 -20.16 13.22 -24.63
CA ALA A 30 -18.91 13.78 -25.16
C ALA A 30 -18.43 15.06 -24.44
N GLU A 31 -19.32 15.99 -24.06
CA GLU A 31 -18.92 17.28 -23.47
C GLU A 31 -18.61 17.15 -21.96
N ASP A 32 -19.41 16.35 -21.23
CA ASP A 32 -19.15 16.03 -19.82
C ASP A 32 -17.87 15.19 -19.64
N ALA A 33 -17.52 14.37 -20.63
CA ALA A 33 -16.31 13.55 -20.60
C ALA A 33 -15.03 14.40 -20.65
N ALA A 34 -15.01 15.49 -21.43
CA ALA A 34 -13.84 16.36 -21.54
C ALA A 34 -13.56 17.12 -20.21
N GLY A 35 -14.59 17.64 -19.55
CA GLY A 35 -14.47 18.27 -18.24
C GLY A 35 -14.10 17.29 -17.13
N SER A 36 -14.65 16.07 -17.18
CA SER A 36 -14.30 14.98 -16.28
C SER A 36 -12.82 14.57 -16.45
N ALA A 37 -12.35 14.38 -17.68
CA ALA A 37 -10.97 14.00 -17.96
C ALA A 37 -9.94 15.01 -17.40
N LYS A 38 -10.24 16.31 -17.48
CA LYS A 38 -9.40 17.36 -16.88
C LYS A 38 -9.35 17.26 -15.34
N THR A 39 -10.48 16.95 -14.71
CA THR A 39 -10.58 16.76 -13.26
C THR A 39 -9.76 15.54 -12.80
N TRP A 40 -9.89 14.41 -13.48
CA TRP A 40 -9.10 13.20 -13.20
C TRP A 40 -7.60 13.43 -13.43
N LYS A 41 -7.23 14.16 -14.49
CA LYS A 41 -5.84 14.55 -14.73
C LYS A 41 -5.26 15.31 -13.55
N TYR A 42 -5.95 16.34 -13.06
CA TYR A 42 -5.46 17.10 -11.90
C TYR A 42 -5.40 16.25 -10.63
N MET A 43 -6.38 15.39 -10.38
CA MET A 43 -6.34 14.51 -9.21
C MET A 43 -5.18 13.51 -9.27
N SER A 44 -4.90 12.93 -10.44
CA SER A 44 -3.76 12.05 -10.63
C SER A 44 -2.42 12.77 -10.40
N PHE A 45 -2.24 13.96 -10.97
CA PHE A 45 -0.97 14.68 -10.88
C PHE A 45 -0.75 15.45 -9.57
N LEU A 46 -1.80 16.03 -9.00
CA LEU A 46 -1.68 16.91 -7.83
C LEU A 46 -1.96 16.18 -6.52
N VAL A 47 -2.62 15.02 -6.55
CA VAL A 47 -2.98 14.25 -5.35
C VAL A 47 -2.33 12.88 -5.37
N ALA A 48 -2.61 12.06 -6.39
CA ALA A 48 -2.17 10.67 -6.40
C ALA A 48 -0.64 10.56 -6.48
N ILE A 49 0.02 11.28 -7.38
CA ILE A 49 1.48 11.23 -7.52
C ILE A 49 2.18 11.71 -6.23
N PRO A 50 1.86 12.89 -5.65
CA PRO A 50 2.45 13.28 -4.37
C PRO A 50 2.17 12.29 -3.24
N GLY A 51 0.97 11.72 -3.18
CA GLY A 51 0.61 10.69 -2.21
C GLY A 51 1.45 9.42 -2.36
N VAL A 52 1.64 8.93 -3.59
CA VAL A 52 2.49 7.77 -3.88
C VAL A 52 3.95 8.06 -3.53
N ILE A 53 4.48 9.24 -3.86
CA ILE A 53 5.85 9.64 -3.50
C ILE A 53 6.03 9.61 -1.98
N PHE A 54 5.07 10.14 -1.21
CA PHE A 54 5.13 10.12 0.24
C PHE A 54 5.15 8.69 0.80
N CYS A 55 4.26 7.82 0.31
CA CYS A 55 4.25 6.40 0.69
C CYS A 55 5.53 5.69 0.27
N MET A 56 6.11 6.03 -0.90
CA MET A 56 7.34 5.43 -1.40
C MET A 56 8.54 5.80 -0.53
N VAL A 57 8.64 7.06 -0.08
CA VAL A 57 9.70 7.47 0.87
C VAL A 57 9.57 6.73 2.20
N ASN A 58 8.35 6.56 2.70
CA ASN A 58 8.12 5.80 3.93
C ASN A 58 8.50 4.31 3.77
N ALA A 59 8.03 3.67 2.69
CA ALA A 59 8.36 2.29 2.39
C ALA A 59 9.86 2.08 2.18
N TYR A 60 10.54 3.00 1.47
CA TYR A 60 11.98 2.94 1.25
C TYR A 60 12.77 2.98 2.55
N LYS A 61 12.41 3.88 3.48
CA LYS A 61 13.05 3.91 4.81
C LYS A 61 12.85 2.59 5.56
N GLY A 62 11.62 2.07 5.56
CA GLY A 62 11.31 0.78 6.18
C GLY A 62 12.07 -0.39 5.55
N GLU A 63 12.24 -0.39 4.23
CA GLU A 63 13.02 -1.41 3.51
C GLU A 63 14.51 -1.34 3.87
N MET A 64 15.08 -0.13 3.96
CA MET A 64 16.48 0.05 4.37
C MET A 64 16.73 -0.40 5.81
N GLU A 65 15.81 -0.09 6.73
CA GLU A 65 15.85 -0.57 8.11
C GLU A 65 15.70 -2.10 8.17
N HIS A 66 14.79 -2.68 7.39
CA HIS A 66 14.62 -4.14 7.30
C HIS A 66 15.89 -4.83 6.78
N LYS A 67 16.52 -4.30 5.72
CA LYS A 67 17.78 -4.82 5.19
C LYS A 67 18.92 -4.74 6.22
N ALA A 68 19.04 -3.61 6.91
CA ALA A 68 20.04 -3.43 7.96
C ALA A 68 19.82 -4.40 9.13
N HIS A 69 18.57 -4.57 9.58
CA HIS A 69 18.21 -5.51 10.63
C HIS A 69 18.47 -6.96 10.21
N PHE A 70 18.11 -7.32 8.98
CA PHE A 70 18.33 -8.66 8.45
C PHE A 70 19.83 -9.00 8.36
N ALA A 71 20.66 -8.06 7.90
CA ALA A 71 22.11 -8.24 7.85
C ALA A 71 22.75 -8.35 9.24
N ALA A 72 22.24 -7.63 10.24
CA ALA A 72 22.77 -7.67 11.61
C ALA A 72 22.24 -8.86 12.45
N HIS A 73 21.02 -9.31 12.19
CA HIS A 73 20.29 -10.28 13.01
C HIS A 73 19.57 -11.32 12.15
N LYS A 74 20.32 -12.04 11.30
CA LYS A 74 19.76 -13.17 10.56
C LYS A 74 19.21 -14.20 11.58
N PRO A 75 17.92 -14.58 11.50
CA PRO A 75 17.32 -15.45 12.49
C PRO A 75 17.89 -16.86 12.38
N GLU A 76 18.27 -17.44 13.52
CA GLU A 76 18.81 -18.79 13.59
C GLU A 76 17.80 -19.83 13.06
N PHE A 77 18.31 -20.82 12.32
CA PHE A 77 17.47 -21.86 11.76
C PHE A 77 16.96 -22.81 12.84
N HIS A 78 15.63 -22.95 12.89
CA HIS A 78 14.96 -23.95 13.72
C HIS A 78 14.05 -24.80 12.83
N ALA A 79 14.28 -26.12 12.83
CA ALA A 79 13.53 -27.11 12.06
C ALA A 79 12.16 -27.40 12.70
N TYR A 80 11.29 -26.40 12.76
CA TYR A 80 9.94 -26.58 13.25
C TYR A 80 9.15 -27.52 12.34
N THR A 81 8.47 -28.51 12.93
CA THR A 81 7.75 -29.58 12.22
C THR A 81 6.60 -29.09 11.34
N HIS A 82 6.07 -27.89 11.61
CA HIS A 82 5.00 -27.28 10.84
C HIS A 82 5.49 -26.35 9.72
N LEU A 83 6.80 -26.06 9.66
CA LEU A 83 7.39 -25.19 8.65
C LEU A 83 8.14 -26.03 7.60
N ARG A 84 8.26 -25.48 6.39
CA ARG A 84 9.01 -26.08 5.26
C ARG A 84 8.66 -27.55 4.96
N ILE A 85 7.42 -27.96 5.19
CA ILE A 85 6.96 -29.32 4.87
C ILE A 85 7.09 -29.57 3.37
N ARG A 86 7.58 -30.76 3.00
CA ARG A 86 7.66 -31.28 1.63
C ARG A 86 7.04 -32.67 1.57
N THR A 87 5.76 -32.76 1.22
CA THR A 87 5.07 -34.05 1.04
C THR A 87 5.29 -34.62 -0.37
N LYS A 88 5.46 -33.73 -1.35
CA LYS A 88 5.78 -34.04 -2.74
C LYS A 88 6.74 -32.97 -3.26
N SER A 89 7.69 -33.39 -4.10
CA SER A 89 8.60 -32.48 -4.79
C SER A 89 7.84 -31.50 -5.70
N PHE A 90 8.34 -30.27 -5.81
CA PHE A 90 7.83 -29.29 -6.76
C PHE A 90 8.06 -29.74 -8.21
N PRO A 91 7.22 -29.33 -9.17
CA PRO A 91 7.34 -29.76 -10.58
C PRO A 91 8.41 -29.00 -11.39
N TRP A 92 9.34 -28.29 -10.73
CA TRP A 92 10.42 -27.51 -11.36
C TRP A 92 11.72 -27.67 -10.58
N GLY A 93 12.84 -27.32 -11.24
CA GLY A 93 14.17 -27.29 -10.63
C GLY A 93 14.54 -28.63 -10.00
N ASP A 94 15.00 -28.59 -8.75
CA ASP A 94 15.37 -29.74 -7.93
C ASP A 94 14.18 -30.31 -7.11
N GLY A 95 13.01 -29.68 -7.22
CA GLY A 95 11.82 -30.07 -6.48
C GLY A 95 11.78 -29.65 -5.01
N ASN A 96 12.80 -28.97 -4.48
CA ASN A 96 12.88 -28.55 -3.08
C ASN A 96 12.75 -27.02 -2.89
N HIS A 97 13.15 -26.25 -3.90
CA HIS A 97 13.06 -24.80 -3.90
C HIS A 97 11.66 -24.30 -4.31
N SER A 98 11.12 -23.36 -3.54
CA SER A 98 9.86 -22.71 -3.88
C SER A 98 10.00 -21.83 -5.14
N LEU A 99 8.88 -21.46 -5.76
CA LEU A 99 8.87 -20.66 -6.99
C LEU A 99 9.60 -19.32 -6.86
N PHE A 100 9.48 -18.67 -5.69
CA PHE A 100 10.18 -17.44 -5.33
C PHE A 100 11.13 -17.73 -4.16
N HIS A 101 12.05 -18.68 -4.37
CA HIS A 101 13.07 -18.98 -3.38
C HIS A 101 14.14 -17.88 -3.35
N ASN A 102 14.55 -17.49 -2.14
CA ASN A 102 15.66 -16.57 -1.90
C ASN A 102 16.63 -17.27 -0.95
N VAL A 103 17.84 -17.55 -1.42
CA VAL A 103 18.91 -18.25 -0.71
C VAL A 103 19.20 -17.60 0.65
N GLU A 104 19.14 -16.27 0.69
CA GLU A 104 19.50 -15.50 1.89
C GLU A 104 18.45 -15.66 3.00
N SER A 105 17.16 -15.67 2.65
CA SER A 105 16.04 -15.55 3.61
C SER A 105 15.23 -16.83 3.80
N ASN A 106 15.23 -17.73 2.83
CA ASN A 106 14.33 -18.87 2.79
C ASN A 106 15.10 -20.17 3.08
N ALA A 107 15.14 -20.57 4.34
CA ALA A 107 15.71 -21.87 4.69
C ALA A 107 14.95 -23.04 4.04
N LEU A 108 15.69 -24.04 3.60
CA LEU A 108 15.22 -25.37 3.23
C LEU A 108 14.87 -26.19 4.49
N PRO A 109 14.27 -27.40 4.33
CA PRO A 109 14.02 -28.28 5.46
C PRO A 109 15.29 -28.63 6.26
N GLU A 110 16.46 -28.59 5.62
CA GLU A 110 17.75 -28.94 6.24
C GLU A 110 18.50 -27.74 6.82
N GLY A 111 18.13 -26.50 6.46
CA GLY A 111 18.84 -25.31 6.93
C GLY A 111 18.78 -24.15 5.94
N TYR A 112 19.45 -23.05 6.29
CA TYR A 112 19.78 -22.04 5.28
C TYR A 112 20.87 -22.59 4.37
N GLU A 113 20.77 -22.26 3.09
CA GLU A 113 21.85 -22.48 2.16
C GLU A 113 23.01 -21.54 2.51
N GLU A 114 24.21 -22.09 2.64
CA GLU A 114 25.44 -21.30 2.71
C GLU A 114 25.76 -20.79 1.30
N GLU A 115 26.22 -19.55 1.20
CA GLU A 115 26.65 -18.97 -0.09
C GLU A 115 27.94 -19.63 -0.60
#